data_AF-A0A0F9D882-F1
#
_entry.id   AF-A0A0F9D882-F1
#
_cell.length_a   1.000
_cell.length_b   1.000
_cell.length_c   1.000
_cell.angle_alpha   90.00
_cell.angle_beta   90.00
_cell.angle_gamma   90.00
#
_symmetry.space_group_name_H-M   'P 1'
#
loop_
_entity.id
_entity.type
_entity.pdbx_description
1 polymer ?
#
loop_
_entity_poly.entity_id
_entity_poly.type
_entity_poly.pdbx_seq_one_letter_code
_entity_poly.pdbx_strand_id
1 'polypeptide(L)'
;MLIGGTAMSGRKDDTGKARFDLLPVKPLFEVVKVYTIGAGKYSDRNWEKGIKWGRVFAAMMRHAWNWWRGEKLDPEDGQHHLASVAWAALTLMEYEETHPELDDRLPKEVRWEDNEPLDYGELPKGDENAEIQTP
;
A
#
# COMPACT_ATOMS: atom_id res chain seq x y z
N MET A 1 1.54 -27.62 56.81
CA MET A 1 0.45 -27.42 55.83
C MET A 1 0.83 -26.23 54.96
N LEU A 2 1.30 -26.46 53.73
CA LEU A 2 1.40 -25.43 52.69
C LEU A 2 1.10 -26.12 51.36
N ILE A 3 -0.08 -25.80 50.81
CA ILE A 3 -0.61 -26.36 49.57
C ILE A 3 -0.02 -25.51 48.44
N GLY A 4 0.92 -26.07 47.68
CA GLY A 4 1.48 -25.43 46.49
C GLY A 4 0.47 -25.44 45.36
N GLY A 5 -0.16 -24.30 45.10
CA GLY A 5 -1.00 -24.11 43.93
C GLY A 5 -0.13 -23.96 42.68
N THR A 6 -0.01 -25.02 41.89
CA THR A 6 0.48 -24.92 40.51
C THR A 6 -0.58 -24.21 39.68
N ALA A 7 -0.36 -22.94 39.35
CA ALA A 7 -1.18 -22.26 38.36
C ALA A 7 -1.07 -23.02 37.02
N MET A 8 -2.15 -23.69 36.63
CA MET A 8 -2.29 -24.27 35.29
C MET A 8 -2.43 -23.12 34.30
N SER A 9 -1.32 -22.66 33.72
CA SER A 9 -1.37 -21.71 32.62
C SER A 9 -1.95 -22.39 31.38
N GLY A 10 -2.78 -21.66 30.62
CA GLY A 10 -3.34 -22.16 29.37
C GLY A 10 -2.24 -22.39 28.33
N ARG A 11 -2.28 -23.53 27.64
CA ARG A 11 -1.44 -23.82 26.47
C ARG A 11 -2.14 -23.32 25.21
N LYS A 12 -1.43 -22.56 24.38
CA LYS A 12 -1.92 -22.07 23.09
C LYS A 12 -0.88 -22.39 22.01
N ASP A 13 -1.21 -23.32 21.11
CA ASP A 13 -0.35 -23.66 19.97
C ASP A 13 -0.70 -22.74 18.79
N ASP A 14 0.13 -21.73 18.54
CA ASP A 14 -0.07 -20.71 17.50
C ASP A 14 0.82 -20.93 16.25
N THR A 15 1.49 -22.09 16.16
CA THR A 15 2.27 -22.49 14.99
C THR A 15 1.41 -22.47 13.72
N GLY A 16 1.89 -21.80 12.68
CA GLY A 16 1.20 -21.68 11.39
C GLY A 16 0.08 -20.63 11.34
N LYS A 17 -0.20 -19.90 12.42
CA LYS A 17 -1.21 -18.83 12.44
C LYS A 17 -0.62 -17.48 12.02
N ALA A 18 -1.49 -16.58 11.55
CA ALA A 18 -1.11 -15.21 11.21
C ALA A 18 -0.53 -14.47 12.44
N ARG A 19 0.58 -13.76 12.23
CA ARG A 19 1.34 -13.04 13.26
C ARG A 19 1.05 -11.55 13.21
N PHE A 20 -0.19 -11.17 13.57
CA PHE A 20 -0.62 -9.77 13.63
C PHE A 20 0.24 -8.92 14.58
N ASP A 21 0.85 -9.54 15.58
CA ASP A 21 1.77 -8.91 16.54
C ASP A 21 3.06 -8.36 15.90
N LEU A 22 3.41 -8.82 14.69
CA LEU A 22 4.56 -8.30 13.94
C LEU A 22 4.24 -7.04 13.11
N LEU A 23 2.96 -6.67 13.00
CA LEU A 23 2.59 -5.47 12.24
C LEU A 23 3.09 -4.22 12.97
N PRO A 24 3.71 -3.27 12.25
CA PRO A 24 4.12 -2.02 12.85
C PRO A 24 2.86 -1.18 13.15
N VAL A 25 2.48 -1.14 14.43
CA VAL A 25 1.24 -0.52 14.89
C VAL A 25 1.13 0.96 14.51
N LYS A 26 2.24 1.72 14.58
CA LYS A 26 2.24 3.15 14.23
C LYS A 26 1.83 3.41 12.77
N PRO A 27 2.50 2.81 11.75
CA PRO A 27 2.02 2.86 10.36
C PRO A 27 0.58 2.40 10.17
N LEU A 28 0.14 1.34 10.87
CA LEU A 28 -1.23 0.84 10.76
C LEU A 28 -2.26 1.90 11.18
N PHE A 29 -1.99 2.65 12.27
CA PHE A 29 -2.85 3.76 12.66
C PHE A 29 -2.91 4.88 11.63
N GLU A 30 -1.85 5.13 10.85
CA GLU A 30 -1.92 6.09 9.75
C GLU A 30 -2.88 5.63 8.65
N VAL A 31 -2.93 4.33 8.34
CA VAL A 31 -3.92 3.77 7.39
C VAL A 31 -5.34 3.91 7.94
N VAL A 32 -5.54 3.65 9.24
CA VAL A 32 -6.85 3.85 9.91
C VAL A 32 -7.32 5.30 9.82
N LYS A 33 -6.42 6.28 9.90
CA LYS A 33 -6.78 7.69 9.70
C LYS A 33 -7.31 7.96 8.30
N VAL A 34 -6.74 7.34 7.26
CA VAL A 34 -7.24 7.46 5.87
C VAL A 34 -8.69 6.96 5.77
N TYR A 35 -9.00 5.80 6.34
CA TYR A 35 -10.38 5.31 6.43
C TYR A 35 -11.29 6.27 7.20
N THR A 36 -10.80 6.85 8.30
CA THR A 36 -11.55 7.81 9.14
C THR A 36 -11.86 9.10 8.37
N ILE A 37 -10.88 9.66 7.66
CA ILE A 37 -11.04 10.84 6.80
C ILE A 37 -12.03 10.53 5.68
N GLY A 38 -11.90 9.37 5.02
CA GLY A 38 -12.82 8.94 3.97
C GLY A 38 -14.26 8.79 4.46
N ALA A 39 -14.47 8.20 5.65
CA ALA A 39 -15.79 8.07 6.26
C ALA A 39 -16.42 9.44 6.56
N GLY A 40 -15.63 10.37 7.11
CA GLY A 40 -16.07 11.75 7.34
C GLY A 40 -16.42 12.51 6.06
N LYS A 41 -15.68 12.28 4.96
CA LYS A 41 -15.89 12.95 3.66
C LYS A 41 -17.04 12.35 2.85
N TYR A 42 -17.24 11.04 2.90
CA TYR A 42 -18.07 10.31 1.93
C TYR A 42 -19.13 9.39 2.54
N SER A 43 -19.27 9.31 3.87
CA SER A 43 -20.03 8.32 4.66
C SER A 43 -19.28 7.02 4.97
N ASP A 44 -19.70 6.37 6.06
CA ASP A 44 -19.20 5.07 6.50
C ASP A 44 -19.25 4.05 5.37
N ARG A 45 -18.17 3.27 5.25
CA ARG A 45 -18.05 2.17 4.26
C ARG A 45 -18.29 2.60 2.80
N ASN A 46 -18.19 3.88 2.46
CA ASN A 46 -18.46 4.36 1.10
C ASN A 46 -17.57 3.71 0.03
N TRP A 47 -16.33 3.39 0.39
CA TRP A 47 -15.39 2.71 -0.50
C TRP A 47 -15.89 1.31 -0.91
N GLU A 48 -16.69 0.63 -0.08
CA GLU A 48 -17.22 -0.70 -0.41
C GLU A 48 -18.28 -0.70 -1.51
N LYS A 49 -18.73 0.48 -1.96
CA LYS A 49 -19.64 0.61 -3.11
C LYS A 49 -18.92 0.46 -4.46
N GLY A 50 -17.59 0.32 -4.44
CA GLY A 50 -16.77 0.18 -5.62
C GLY A 50 -16.36 1.53 -6.23
N ILE A 51 -15.13 1.55 -6.76
CA ILE A 51 -14.55 2.67 -7.52
C ILE A 51 -13.80 2.04 -8.68
N LYS A 52 -13.88 2.62 -9.88
CA LYS A 52 -13.07 2.18 -11.04
C LYS A 52 -11.60 2.01 -10.65
N TRP A 53 -11.00 0.87 -10.99
CA TRP A 53 -9.68 0.48 -10.49
C TRP A 53 -8.60 1.48 -10.89
N GLY A 54 -8.63 1.97 -12.12
CA GLY A 54 -7.74 3.00 -12.64
C GLY A 54 -7.83 4.31 -11.86
N ARG A 55 -8.98 4.67 -11.31
CA ARG A 55 -9.11 5.87 -10.45
C ARG A 55 -8.39 5.67 -9.11
N VAL A 56 -8.53 4.50 -8.50
CA VAL A 56 -7.83 4.14 -7.25
C VAL A 56 -6.32 4.06 -7.50
N PHE A 57 -5.90 3.40 -8.58
CA PHE A 57 -4.50 3.30 -8.99
C PHE A 57 -3.88 4.67 -9.27
N ALA A 58 -4.55 5.55 -9.99
CA ALA A 58 -4.06 6.91 -10.25
C ALA A 58 -3.90 7.72 -8.95
N ALA A 59 -4.81 7.58 -7.98
CA ALA A 59 -4.67 8.20 -6.66
C ALA A 59 -3.47 7.63 -5.91
N MET A 60 -3.30 6.30 -5.90
CA MET A 60 -2.14 5.61 -5.33
C MET A 60 -0.83 6.18 -5.88
N MET A 61 -0.72 6.31 -7.21
CA MET A 61 0.48 6.82 -7.86
C MET A 61 0.76 8.28 -7.49
N ARG A 62 -0.24 9.15 -7.38
CA ARG A 62 -0.03 10.55 -6.95
C ARG A 62 0.55 10.63 -5.54
N HIS A 63 -0.01 9.88 -4.58
CA HIS A 63 0.56 9.86 -3.23
C HIS A 63 1.95 9.21 -3.21
N ALA A 64 2.19 8.16 -3.99
CA ALA A 64 3.51 7.54 -4.11
C ALA A 64 4.57 8.52 -4.65
N TRP A 65 4.25 9.27 -5.71
CA TRP A 65 5.17 10.27 -6.27
C TRP A 65 5.37 11.47 -5.35
N ASN A 66 4.33 11.94 -4.67
CA ASN A 66 4.46 13.00 -3.66
C ASN A 66 5.38 12.56 -2.52
N TRP A 67 5.26 11.32 -2.06
CA TRP A 67 6.19 10.76 -1.09
C TRP A 67 7.61 10.66 -1.62
N TRP A 68 7.77 10.16 -2.85
CA TRP A 68 9.07 10.00 -3.49
C TRP A 68 9.82 11.33 -3.66
N ARG A 69 9.09 12.43 -3.93
CA ARG A 69 9.67 13.78 -4.01
C ARG A 69 9.93 14.44 -2.64
N GLY A 70 9.72 13.73 -1.54
CA GLY A 70 10.04 14.19 -0.18
C GLY A 70 8.86 14.73 0.64
N GLU A 71 7.62 14.68 0.13
CA GLU A 71 6.45 15.08 0.93
C GLU A 71 6.03 13.95 1.86
N LYS A 72 5.88 14.26 3.15
CA LYS A 72 5.44 13.26 4.13
C LYS A 72 3.93 13.18 4.24
N LEU A 73 3.28 14.35 4.31
CA LEU A 73 1.86 14.51 4.57
C LEU A 73 1.20 15.21 3.40
N ASP A 74 0.00 14.78 3.06
CA ASP A 74 -0.82 15.42 2.06
C ASP A 74 -1.22 16.84 2.53
N PRO A 75 -0.96 17.89 1.74
CA PRO A 75 -1.34 19.25 2.13
C PRO A 75 -2.85 19.48 2.17
N GLU A 76 -3.67 18.65 1.51
CA GLU A 76 -5.12 18.82 1.44
C GLU A 76 -5.81 18.44 2.75
N ASP A 77 -5.39 17.34 3.39
CA ASP A 77 -6.07 16.77 4.54
C ASP A 77 -5.14 16.11 5.58
N GLY A 78 -3.83 16.27 5.44
CA GLY A 78 -2.84 15.93 6.46
C GLY A 78 -2.56 14.43 6.63
N GLN A 79 -3.11 13.57 5.77
CA GLN A 79 -2.84 12.14 5.82
C GLN A 79 -1.44 11.81 5.28
N HIS A 80 -0.82 10.80 5.86
CA HIS A 80 0.50 10.35 5.41
C HIS A 80 0.42 9.75 4.01
N HIS A 81 1.26 10.19 3.06
CA HIS A 81 1.18 9.73 1.68
C HIS A 81 1.26 8.20 1.54
N LEU A 82 2.20 7.55 2.23
CA LEU A 82 2.30 6.08 2.22
C LEU A 82 1.08 5.37 2.84
N ALA A 83 0.35 6.02 3.75
CA ALA A 83 -0.88 5.43 4.29
C ALA A 83 -1.99 5.45 3.24
N SER A 84 -2.10 6.52 2.45
CA SER A 84 -3.01 6.58 1.30
C SER A 84 -2.64 5.57 0.22
N VAL A 85 -1.35 5.33 -0.01
CA VAL A 85 -0.86 4.27 -0.89
C VAL A 85 -1.30 2.89 -0.38
N ALA A 86 -1.08 2.61 0.91
CA ALA A 86 -1.48 1.34 1.52
C ALA A 86 -3.01 1.13 1.45
N TRP A 87 -3.80 2.16 1.74
CA TRP A 87 -5.25 2.14 1.61
C TRP A 87 -5.68 1.80 0.18
N ALA A 88 -5.07 2.42 -0.83
CA ALA A 88 -5.39 2.16 -2.23
C ALA A 88 -5.04 0.72 -2.65
N ALA A 89 -3.89 0.20 -2.22
CA ALA A 89 -3.49 -1.18 -2.48
C ALA A 89 -4.46 -2.19 -1.83
N LEU A 90 -4.81 -2.01 -0.55
CA LEU A 90 -5.79 -2.84 0.14
C LEU A 90 -7.17 -2.80 -0.54
N THR A 91 -7.59 -1.60 -0.97
CA THR A 91 -8.87 -1.41 -1.68
C THR A 91 -8.90 -2.14 -3.02
N LEU A 92 -7.80 -2.06 -3.79
CA LEU A 92 -7.70 -2.79 -5.05
C LEU A 92 -7.69 -4.30 -4.85
N MET A 93 -6.98 -4.81 -3.85
CA MET A 93 -7.01 -6.24 -3.49
C MET A 93 -8.43 -6.71 -3.12
N GLU A 94 -9.19 -5.89 -2.38
CA GLU A 94 -10.60 -6.20 -2.07
C GLU A 94 -11.48 -6.19 -3.33
N TYR A 95 -11.24 -5.25 -4.24
CA TYR A 95 -12.02 -5.13 -5.48
C TYR A 95 -11.76 -6.25 -6.48
N GLU A 96 -10.58 -6.90 -6.44
CA GLU A 96 -10.33 -8.12 -7.24
C GLU A 96 -11.42 -9.18 -6.99
N GLU A 97 -11.91 -9.28 -5.75
CA GLU A 97 -12.93 -10.24 -5.35
C GLU A 97 -14.35 -9.63 -5.39
N THR A 98 -14.52 -8.37 -4.98
CA THR A 98 -15.84 -7.77 -4.74
C THR A 98 -16.40 -6.94 -5.88
N HIS A 99 -15.53 -6.36 -6.71
CA HIS A 99 -15.91 -5.45 -7.79
C HIS A 99 -15.08 -5.67 -9.08
N PRO A 100 -15.00 -6.92 -9.60
CA PRO A 100 -14.28 -7.20 -10.85
C PRO A 100 -14.90 -6.49 -12.06
N GLU A 101 -16.18 -6.15 -12.02
CA GLU A 101 -16.88 -5.38 -13.06
C GLU A 101 -16.39 -3.92 -13.17
N LEU A 102 -15.65 -3.43 -12.17
CA LEU A 102 -15.05 -2.10 -12.16
C LEU A 102 -13.58 -2.07 -12.58
N ASP A 103 -13.02 -3.22 -12.99
CA ASP A 103 -11.69 -3.30 -13.58
C ASP A 103 -11.67 -2.65 -14.97
N ASP A 104 -11.06 -1.47 -15.06
CA ASP A 104 -10.89 -0.70 -16.29
C ASP A 104 -9.43 -0.66 -16.77
N ARG A 105 -8.60 -1.61 -16.32
CA ARG A 105 -7.25 -1.82 -16.88
C ARG A 105 -7.34 -2.23 -18.35
N LEU A 106 -6.24 -1.98 -19.09
CA LEU A 106 -6.16 -2.43 -20.48
C LEU A 106 -6.43 -3.95 -20.57
N PRO A 107 -7.19 -4.40 -21.58
CA PRO A 107 -7.44 -5.82 -21.79
C PRO A 107 -6.12 -6.59 -21.79
N LYS A 108 -6.10 -7.79 -21.20
CA LYS A 108 -4.92 -8.68 -21.19
C LYS A 108 -4.40 -9.00 -22.60
N GLU A 109 -5.24 -8.83 -23.62
CA GLU A 109 -4.94 -9.05 -25.03
C GLU A 109 -4.24 -7.86 -25.71
N VAL A 110 -4.16 -6.69 -25.05
CA VAL A 110 -3.22 -5.64 -25.44
C VAL A 110 -1.82 -6.11 -25.08
N ARG A 111 -1.27 -7.00 -25.92
CA ARG A 111 0.16 -7.12 -26.08
C ARG A 111 0.63 -5.75 -26.52
N TRP A 112 1.41 -5.07 -25.68
CA TRP A 112 2.32 -4.06 -26.20
C TRP A 112 3.03 -4.70 -27.40
N GLU A 113 3.06 -4.05 -28.55
CA GLU A 113 3.70 -4.61 -29.75
C GLU A 113 5.20 -4.89 -29.52
N ASP A 114 5.75 -4.48 -28.37
CA ASP A 114 7.15 -4.56 -27.95
C ASP A 114 7.39 -5.50 -26.76
N ASN A 115 6.97 -6.78 -26.86
CA ASN A 115 7.47 -7.84 -25.95
C ASN A 115 8.95 -8.20 -26.20
N GLU A 116 9.66 -7.36 -26.95
CA GLU A 116 11.11 -7.31 -26.90
C GLU A 116 11.53 -6.79 -25.51
N PRO A 117 12.54 -7.38 -24.86
CA PRO A 117 13.15 -6.75 -23.70
C PRO A 117 13.46 -5.29 -24.05
N LEU A 118 13.19 -4.36 -23.14
CA LEU A 118 13.74 -3.02 -23.27
C LEU A 118 15.26 -3.16 -23.40
N ASP A 119 15.78 -3.07 -24.62
CA ASP A 119 17.20 -3.06 -24.90
C ASP A 119 17.71 -1.67 -24.50
N TYR A 120 18.06 -1.54 -23.23
CA TYR A 120 18.72 -0.35 -22.69
C TYR A 120 20.15 -0.18 -23.25
N GLY A 121 20.61 -1.07 -24.14
CA GLY A 121 22.00 -1.17 -24.56
C GLY A 121 22.93 -1.55 -23.40
N GLU A 122 24.24 -1.57 -23.66
CA GLU A 122 25.20 -1.45 -22.56
C GLU A 122 24.99 -0.07 -21.92
N LEU A 123 24.41 -0.03 -20.71
CA LEU A 123 24.38 1.20 -19.93
C LEU A 123 25.82 1.72 -19.84
N PRO A 124 26.08 2.99 -20.19
CA PRO A 124 27.42 3.53 -20.10
C PRO A 124 27.93 3.27 -18.68
N LYS A 125 29.08 2.61 -18.56
CA LYS A 125 29.76 2.47 -17.27
C LYS A 125 29.87 3.87 -16.70
N GLY A 126 29.28 4.10 -15.53
CA GLY A 126 29.41 5.37 -14.84
C GLY A 126 30.89 5.72 -14.79
N ASP A 127 31.27 6.87 -15.31
CA ASP A 127 32.64 7.35 -15.20
C ASP A 127 32.91 7.53 -13.71
N GLU A 128 33.70 6.63 -13.14
CA GLU A 128 34.14 6.66 -11.75
C GLU A 128 34.94 7.93 -11.41
N ASN A 129 35.31 8.71 -12.44
CA ASN A 129 35.98 10.00 -12.33
C ASN A 129 35.11 11.19 -12.77
N ALA A 130 33.79 11.00 -12.98
CA ALA A 130 32.90 12.12 -13.24
C ALA A 130 32.87 13.03 -12.01
N GLU A 131 33.61 14.15 -12.07
CA GLU A 131 33.53 15.21 -11.07
C GLU A 131 32.09 15.71 -11.00
N ILE A 132 31.45 15.46 -9.86
CA ILE A 132 30.15 16.04 -9.54
C ILE A 132 30.38 17.55 -9.43
N GLN A 133 30.09 18.29 -10.51
CA GLN A 133 29.98 19.74 -10.42
C GLN A 133 28.71 20.06 -9.64
N THR A 134 28.87 20.28 -8.34
CA THR A 134 27.82 20.84 -7.49
C THR A 134 27.59 22.31 -7.86
N PRO A 135 26.35 22.79 -7.96
CA PRO A 135 26.04 24.22 -8.00
C PRO A 135 26.53 24.96 -6.75
#